data_AF-A0A9D9DJR8-F1
#
_entry.id   AF-A0A9D9DJR8-F1
#
_cell.length_a   1.000
_cell.length_b   1.000
_cell.length_c   1.000
_cell.angle_alpha   90.00
_cell.angle_beta   90.00
_cell.angle_gamma   90.00
#
_symmetry.space_group_name_H-M   'P 1'
#
loop_
_entity.id
_entity.type
_entity.pdbx_description
1 polymer ?
#
loop_
_entity_poly.entity_id
_entity_poly.type
_entity_poly.pdbx_seq_one_letter_code
_entity_poly.pdbx_strand_id
1 'polypeptide(L)'
;GETLASALSPQWKGENRLLAVFSGNAWTKACRMAQDFKWEDAMEIWMRLAGSANPKHSAYAAYNVAVGCEVLGNIGLAKKWTEYSLARMQTREALALKERLGL
;
A
#
# COMPACT_ATOMS: atom_id res chain seq x y z
N GLY A 1 29.08 29.68 15.45
CA GLY A 1 27.64 29.48 15.73
C GLY A 1 27.00 28.58 14.68
N GLU A 2 27.70 27.51 14.28
CA GLU A 2 27.41 26.81 13.02
C GLU A 2 26.87 25.40 13.23
N THR A 3 26.87 24.89 14.46
CA THR A 3 26.55 23.48 14.75
C THR A 3 25.04 23.17 14.81
N LEU A 4 24.19 24.20 14.92
CA LEU A 4 22.73 24.03 15.03
C LEU A 4 22.01 23.99 13.68
N ALA A 5 22.57 24.60 12.63
CA ALA A 5 21.90 24.73 11.33
C ALA A 5 21.78 23.39 10.58
N SER A 6 22.75 22.49 10.71
CA SER A 6 22.72 21.17 10.04
C SER A 6 21.70 20.19 10.64
N ALA A 7 21.29 20.39 11.91
CA ALA A 7 20.30 19.52 12.57
C ALA A 7 18.85 19.86 12.20
N LEU A 8 18.61 21.08 11.70
CA LEU A 8 17.29 21.58 11.29
C LEU A 8 17.08 21.54 9.77
N SER A 9 18.07 21.05 9.01
CA SER A 9 17.94 20.93 7.56
C SER A 9 17.00 19.76 7.21
N PRO A 10 15.96 19.97 6.38
CA PRO A 10 15.08 18.90 5.96
C PRO A 10 15.88 17.84 5.20
N GLN A 11 15.98 16.64 5.79
CA GLN A 11 16.57 15.50 5.12
C GLN A 11 15.47 14.72 4.40
N TRP A 12 15.70 14.41 3.13
CA TRP A 12 14.85 13.49 2.38
C TRP A 12 14.96 12.10 3.00
N LYS A 13 13.89 11.63 3.65
CA LYS A 13 13.80 10.25 4.13
C LYS A 13 13.05 9.43 3.10
N GLY A 14 13.79 8.64 2.32
CA GLY A 14 13.19 7.65 1.43
C GLY A 14 12.50 6.57 2.27
N GLU A 15 11.21 6.34 2.00
CA GLU A 15 10.48 5.25 2.65
C GLU A 15 10.15 4.16 1.63
N ASN A 16 10.43 2.91 2.00
CA ASN A 16 10.09 1.76 1.15
C ASN A 16 8.74 1.16 1.57
N ARG A 17 7.95 0.69 0.60
CA ARG A 17 6.67 0.03 0.82
C ARG A 17 6.64 -1.30 0.07
N LEU A 18 6.29 -2.38 0.78
CA LEU A 18 6.19 -3.71 0.19
C LEU A 18 4.81 -3.88 -0.46
N LEU A 19 4.80 -4.27 -1.73
CA LEU A 19 3.60 -4.59 -2.50
C LEU A 19 3.57 -6.08 -2.84
N ALA A 20 2.37 -6.65 -2.83
CA ALA A 20 2.17 -8.02 -3.28
C ALA A 20 2.00 -8.04 -4.81
N VAL A 21 2.64 -9.02 -5.46
CA VAL A 21 2.53 -9.22 -6.91
C VAL A 21 2.31 -10.69 -7.22
N PHE A 22 1.37 -10.96 -8.12
CA PHE A 22 1.11 -12.30 -8.67
C PHE A 22 1.45 -12.32 -10.16
N SER A 23 1.52 -13.52 -10.73
CA SER A 23 1.61 -13.68 -12.18
C SER A 23 0.37 -13.09 -12.86
N GLY A 24 0.59 -12.32 -13.94
CA GLY A 24 -0.47 -11.74 -14.75
C GLY A 24 -0.23 -10.26 -15.05
N ASN A 25 -0.63 -9.86 -16.27
CA ASN A 25 -0.37 -8.51 -16.79
C ASN A 25 -0.93 -7.39 -15.89
N ALA A 26 -2.10 -7.60 -15.28
CA ALA A 26 -2.73 -6.60 -14.40
C ALA A 26 -1.89 -6.29 -13.15
N TRP A 27 -1.39 -7.32 -12.47
CA TRP A 27 -0.57 -7.18 -11.26
C TRP A 27 0.75 -6.46 -11.57
N THR A 28 1.46 -6.91 -12.62
CA THR A 28 2.71 -6.29 -13.03
C THR A 28 2.50 -4.84 -13.48
N LYS A 29 1.43 -4.56 -14.23
CA LYS A 29 1.08 -3.20 -14.67
C LYS A 29 0.84 -2.28 -13.47
N ALA A 30 0.00 -2.69 -12.52
CA ALA A 30 -0.29 -1.89 -11.33
C ALA A 30 0.97 -1.59 -10.50
N CYS A 31 1.83 -2.60 -10.27
CA CYS A 31 3.09 -2.39 -9.56
C CYS A 31 4.05 -1.44 -10.31
N ARG A 32 4.08 -1.47 -11.65
CA ARG A 32 4.87 -0.49 -12.43
C ARG A 32 4.31 0.92 -12.28
N MET A 33 2.99 1.08 -12.35
CA MET A 33 2.34 2.37 -12.16
C MET A 33 2.63 2.96 -10.78
N ALA A 34 2.60 2.14 -9.72
CA ALA A 34 2.98 2.55 -8.37
C ALA A 34 4.46 2.99 -8.27
N GLN A 35 5.37 2.27 -8.96
CA GLN A 35 6.79 2.66 -9.05
C GLN A 35 6.98 4.00 -9.80
N ASP A 36 6.14 4.27 -10.79
CA ASP A 36 6.09 5.54 -11.53
C ASP A 36 5.29 6.64 -10.80
N PHE A 37 5.00 6.45 -9.50
CA PHE A 37 4.21 7.34 -8.65
C PHE A 37 2.75 7.56 -9.07
N LYS A 38 2.22 6.75 -9.99
CA LYS A 38 0.81 6.74 -10.43
C LYS A 38 -0.04 5.85 -9.53
N TRP A 39 -0.09 6.22 -8.25
CA TRP A 39 -0.74 5.42 -7.21
C TRP A 39 -2.24 5.28 -7.41
N GLU A 40 -2.92 6.34 -7.85
CA GLU A 40 -4.37 6.32 -8.09
C GLU A 40 -4.74 5.33 -9.20
N ASP A 41 -4.08 5.42 -10.35
CA ASP A 41 -4.29 4.49 -11.46
C ASP A 41 -3.94 3.03 -11.08
N ALA A 42 -2.88 2.83 -10.29
CA ALA A 42 -2.49 1.50 -9.80
C ALA A 42 -3.58 0.91 -8.89
N MET A 43 -4.14 1.73 -8.00
CA MET A 43 -5.24 1.34 -7.12
C MET A 43 -6.50 0.97 -7.88
N GLU A 44 -6.83 1.62 -8.99
CA GLU A 44 -7.98 1.20 -9.82
C GLU A 44 -7.87 -0.24 -10.29
N ILE A 45 -6.68 -0.68 -10.68
CA ILE A 45 -6.44 -2.07 -11.10
C ILE A 45 -6.59 -3.00 -9.89
N TRP A 46 -5.99 -2.68 -8.75
CA TRP A 46 -6.09 -3.52 -7.56
C TRP A 46 -7.51 -3.55 -6.99
N MET A 47 -8.29 -2.47 -7.06
CA MET A 47 -9.71 -2.47 -6.65
C MET A 47 -10.53 -3.46 -7.47
N ARG A 48 -10.29 -3.55 -8.79
CA ARG A 48 -10.94 -4.58 -9.63
C ARG A 48 -10.51 -5.99 -9.24
N LEU A 49 -9.21 -6.20 -8.98
CA LEU A 49 -8.67 -7.48 -8.52
C LEU A 49 -9.17 -7.87 -7.12
N ALA A 50 -9.47 -6.88 -6.27
CA ALA A 50 -10.06 -7.07 -4.95
C ALA A 50 -11.50 -7.62 -5.03
N GLY A 51 -12.17 -7.52 -6.18
CA GLY A 51 -13.45 -8.17 -6.46
C GLY A 51 -13.34 -9.63 -6.91
N SER A 52 -12.13 -10.19 -7.01
CA SER A 52 -11.92 -11.58 -7.43
C SER A 52 -12.55 -12.59 -6.46
N ALA A 53 -13.11 -13.67 -7.00
CA ALA A 53 -13.61 -14.80 -6.22
C ALA A 53 -12.51 -15.57 -5.49
N ASN A 54 -11.23 -15.42 -5.89
CA ASN A 54 -10.10 -16.03 -5.20
C ASN A 54 -9.76 -15.21 -3.95
N PRO A 55 -9.93 -15.77 -2.72
CA PRO A 55 -9.71 -15.03 -1.48
C PRO A 55 -8.30 -14.48 -1.34
N LYS A 56 -7.28 -15.21 -1.82
CA LYS A 56 -5.88 -14.79 -1.77
C LYS A 56 -5.65 -13.57 -2.66
N HIS A 57 -6.10 -13.62 -3.92
CA HIS A 57 -5.97 -12.47 -4.83
C HIS A 57 -6.74 -11.27 -4.30
N SER A 58 -7.96 -11.51 -3.80
CA SER A 58 -8.81 -10.45 -3.27
C SER A 58 -8.19 -9.76 -2.06
N ALA A 59 -7.63 -10.53 -1.11
CA ALA A 59 -6.95 -10.00 0.07
C ALA A 59 -5.70 -9.19 -0.30
N TYR A 60 -4.78 -9.76 -1.09
CA TYR A 60 -3.55 -9.06 -1.45
C TYR A 60 -3.77 -7.84 -2.34
N ALA A 61 -4.79 -7.86 -3.20
CA ALA A 61 -5.15 -6.67 -3.97
C ALA A 61 -5.67 -5.56 -3.05
N ALA A 62 -6.55 -5.90 -2.10
CA ALA A 62 -7.01 -4.95 -1.09
C ALA A 62 -5.88 -4.41 -0.20
N TYR A 63 -4.91 -5.26 0.17
CA TYR A 63 -3.70 -4.83 0.87
C TYR A 63 -2.91 -3.79 0.04
N ASN A 64 -2.70 -4.03 -1.25
CA ASN A 64 -2.01 -3.04 -2.10
C ASN A 64 -2.78 -1.71 -2.21
N VAL A 65 -4.12 -1.76 -2.28
CA VAL A 65 -4.95 -0.54 -2.22
C VAL A 65 -4.77 0.19 -0.89
N ALA A 66 -4.70 -0.55 0.23
CA ALA A 66 -4.44 0.04 1.54
C ALA A 66 -3.08 0.75 1.60
N VAL A 67 -2.03 0.13 1.04
CA VAL A 67 -0.70 0.75 0.92
C VAL A 67 -0.76 2.00 0.05
N GLY A 68 -1.45 1.97 -1.09
CA GLY A 68 -1.63 3.15 -1.95
C GLY A 68 -2.36 4.29 -1.22
N CYS A 69 -3.42 3.97 -0.47
CA CYS A 69 -4.12 4.95 0.36
C CYS A 69 -3.21 5.55 1.43
N GLU A 70 -2.37 4.74 2.08
CA GLU A 70 -1.40 5.21 3.08
C GLU A 70 -0.38 6.16 2.44
N VAL A 71 0.20 5.79 1.29
CA VAL A 71 1.18 6.61 0.56
C VAL A 71 0.60 7.95 0.14
N LEU A 72 -0.67 7.99 -0.26
CA LEU A 72 -1.39 9.22 -0.62
C LEU A 72 -1.91 10.01 0.60
N GLY A 73 -1.64 9.57 1.83
CA GLY A 73 -2.10 10.23 3.05
C GLY A 73 -3.57 10.00 3.42
N ASN A 74 -4.27 9.13 2.68
CA ASN A 74 -5.67 8.77 2.92
C ASN A 74 -5.78 7.69 4.02
N ILE A 75 -5.32 8.02 5.23
CA ILE A 75 -5.17 7.06 6.34
C ILE A 75 -6.50 6.37 6.72
N GLY A 76 -7.62 7.09 6.70
CA GLY A 76 -8.93 6.50 7.00
C GLY A 76 -9.36 5.42 5.99
N LEU A 77 -9.03 5.59 4.70
CA LEU A 77 -9.27 4.59 3.67
C LEU A 77 -8.28 3.44 3.76
N ALA A 78 -7.00 3.73 4.08
CA ALA A 78 -5.99 2.70 4.30
C ALA A 78 -6.41 1.70 5.39
N LYS A 79 -6.99 2.21 6.49
CA LYS A 79 -7.56 1.39 7.58
C LYS A 79 -8.66 0.46 7.09
N LYS A 80 -9.68 1.00 6.40
CA LYS A 80 -10.80 0.22 5.86
C LYS A 80 -10.35 -0.86 4.89
N TRP A 81 -9.42 -0.54 3.99
CA TRP A 81 -8.90 -1.51 3.02
C TRP A 81 -8.03 -2.59 3.69
N THR A 82 -7.29 -2.23 4.75
CA THR A 82 -6.54 -3.20 5.56
C THR A 82 -7.48 -4.20 6.24
N GLU A 83 -8.56 -3.71 6.87
CA GLU A 83 -9.60 -4.56 7.47
C GLU A 83 -10.27 -5.46 6.43
N TYR A 84 -10.60 -4.91 5.26
CA TYR A 84 -11.19 -5.66 4.15
C TYR A 84 -10.27 -6.78 3.65
N SER A 85 -8.95 -6.53 3.60
CA SER A 85 -7.94 -7.55 3.29
C SER A 85 -7.94 -8.66 4.34
N LEU A 86 -7.82 -8.29 5.62
CA LEU A 86 -7.75 -9.23 6.74
C LEU A 86 -9.01 -10.11 6.87
N ALA A 87 -10.19 -9.55 6.57
CA ALA A 87 -11.45 -10.28 6.57
C ALA A 87 -11.51 -11.41 5.52
N ARG A 88 -10.74 -11.30 4.43
CA ARG A 88 -10.65 -12.34 3.38
C ARG A 88 -9.60 -13.37 3.69
N MET A 89 -8.44 -12.89 4.10
CA MET A 89 -7.30 -13.73 4.44
C MET A 89 -6.39 -12.96 5.37
N GLN A 90 -6.12 -13.54 6.54
CA GLN A 90 -5.11 -13.00 7.44
C GLN A 90 -3.72 -13.22 6.84
N THR A 91 -3.08 -12.13 6.43
CA THR A 91 -1.74 -12.12 5.86
C THR A 91 -0.80 -11.35 6.77
N ARG A 92 0.47 -11.77 6.83
CA ARG A 92 1.47 -11.12 7.69
C ARG A 92 1.67 -9.65 7.29
N GLU A 93 1.60 -9.38 6.00
CA GLU A 93 1.76 -8.06 5.40
C GLU A 93 0.63 -7.12 5.81
N ALA A 94 -0.63 -7.57 5.74
CA ALA A 94 -1.77 -6.76 6.16
C ALA A 94 -1.80 -6.54 7.68
N LEU A 95 -1.35 -7.51 8.48
CA LEU A 95 -1.20 -7.35 9.93
C LEU A 95 -0.12 -6.30 10.26
N ALA A 96 1.04 -6.36 9.61
CA ALA A 96 2.10 -5.38 9.82
C ALA A 96 1.67 -3.96 9.39
N LEU A 97 0.89 -3.84 8.31
CA LEU A 97 0.29 -2.56 7.91
C LEU A 97 -0.72 -2.06 8.96
N LYS A 98 -1.54 -2.96 9.51
CA LYS A 98 -2.49 -2.62 10.58
C LYS A 98 -1.77 -2.01 11.80
N GLU A 99 -0.70 -2.65 12.26
CA GLU A 99 0.13 -2.13 13.38
C GLU A 99 0.71 -0.76 13.06
N ARG A 100 1.21 -0.55 11.83
CA ARG A 100 1.75 0.74 11.38
C ARG A 100 0.70 1.85 11.34
N LEU A 101 -0.56 1.51 11.02
CA LEU A 101 -1.69 2.44 10.99
C LEU A 101 -2.27 2.73 12.40
N GLY A 102 -1.74 2.10 13.45
CA GLY A 102 -2.22 2.27 14.83
C GLY A 102 -3.63 1.71 15.05
N LEU A 103 -3.88 0.50 14.53
CA LEU A 103 -5.12 -0.29 14.69
C LEU A 103 -4.81 -1.61 15.40
#